data_AF-A0A7S2IP47-F1
#
_entry.id   AF-A0A7S2IP47-F1
#
_cell.length_a   1.000
_cell.length_b   1.000
_cell.length_c   1.000
_cell.angle_alpha   90.00
_cell.angle_beta   90.00
_cell.angle_gamma   90.00
#
_symmetry.space_group_name_H-M   'P 1'
#
loop_
_entity.id
_entity.type
_entity.pdbx_description
1 polymer ?
#
loop_
_entity_poly.entity_id
_entity_poly.type
_entity_poly.pdbx_seq_one_letter_code
_entity_poly.pdbx_strand_id
1 'polypeptide(L)'
;EHEGGREKAIAGGLGKVAGLMCRYHPGALICVTACMPGKDYTFAAHVGHVRAVVSGVTLRIDVLRYEAPKPAADGPVDGSFPPPSMTYYVLDHPVFRARDDIYPAPQTSRRTLEFYSLWNQAVARVIDLEAPDVYHCPDFHAAMAVMYVERPVPVLVVLHNAEYQGAISTQHMGRREARHLAEVFHLPAHLILSDTFIDGKFCMLKPVVEYVRRYQAGYGICAVSRNYALEAALKHNVLWGLPEVRGIDNCMPESERAAAADPAAAGGHEAARAEAKRFVQERYGLRRDPDARLFVFLG
;
A
#
# COMPACT_ATOMS: atom_id res chain seq x y z
N GLU A 1 -20.23 -17.05 -22.83
CA GLU A 1 -20.16 -17.33 -21.39
C GLU A 1 -18.87 -16.71 -20.87
N HIS A 2 -18.96 -15.58 -20.18
CA HIS A 2 -17.82 -14.95 -19.53
C HIS A 2 -17.50 -15.79 -18.29
N GLU A 3 -16.53 -16.70 -18.40
CA GLU A 3 -15.81 -17.15 -17.21
C GLU A 3 -15.33 -15.90 -16.48
N GLY A 4 -15.78 -15.73 -15.23
CA GLY A 4 -15.47 -14.60 -14.39
C GLY A 4 -13.96 -14.48 -14.22
N GLY A 5 -13.33 -13.72 -15.11
CA GLY A 5 -11.92 -13.42 -15.05
C GLY A 5 -11.65 -12.66 -13.75
N ARG A 6 -10.97 -13.31 -12.81
CA ARG A 6 -10.39 -12.62 -11.65
C ARG A 6 -9.38 -11.60 -12.20
N GLU A 7 -9.76 -10.33 -12.23
CA GLU A 7 -8.86 -9.27 -12.63
C GLU A 7 -7.84 -9.03 -11.51
N LYS A 8 -6.56 -9.12 -11.85
CA LYS A 8 -5.47 -8.95 -10.89
C LYS A 8 -5.04 -7.48 -10.86
N ALA A 9 -5.36 -6.78 -9.78
CA ALA A 9 -4.71 -5.50 -9.49
C ALA A 9 -3.31 -5.80 -8.91
N ILE A 10 -2.25 -5.38 -9.60
CA ILE A 10 -0.86 -5.57 -9.15
C ILE A 10 -0.33 -4.22 -8.67
N ALA A 11 -0.07 -4.09 -7.37
CA ALA A 11 0.49 -2.89 -6.74
C ALA A 11 1.94 -3.12 -6.26
N GLY A 12 2.78 -3.68 -7.13
CA GLY A 12 4.18 -3.99 -6.83
C GLY A 12 4.35 -4.89 -5.59
N GLY A 13 5.41 -4.64 -4.81
CA GLY A 13 5.72 -5.38 -3.58
C GLY A 13 4.69 -5.20 -2.47
N LEU A 14 4.08 -4.02 -2.36
CA LEU A 14 3.00 -3.73 -1.39
C LEU A 14 1.79 -4.63 -1.63
N GLY A 15 1.32 -4.71 -2.88
CA GLY A 15 0.18 -5.56 -3.23
C GLY A 15 0.41 -7.04 -2.91
N LYS A 16 1.66 -7.51 -3.06
CA LYS A 16 2.03 -8.88 -2.67
C LYS A 16 1.92 -9.09 -1.16
N VAL A 17 2.51 -8.20 -0.34
CA VAL A 17 2.48 -8.34 1.12
C VAL A 17 1.05 -8.25 1.64
N ALA A 18 0.27 -7.27 1.18
CA ALA A 18 -1.14 -7.16 1.55
C ALA A 18 -1.95 -8.42 1.17
N GLY A 19 -1.69 -8.99 -0.01
CA GLY A 19 -2.30 -10.25 -0.43
C GLY A 19 -1.93 -11.43 0.46
N LEU A 20 -0.68 -11.52 0.92
CA LEU A 20 -0.25 -12.55 1.87
C LEU A 20 -0.88 -12.36 3.24
N MET A 21 -0.99 -11.12 3.74
CA MET A 21 -1.70 -10.83 4.98
C MET A 21 -3.17 -11.29 4.90
N CYS A 22 -3.84 -11.07 3.77
CA CYS A 22 -5.22 -11.51 3.57
C CYS A 22 -5.40 -13.04 3.60
N ARG A 23 -4.32 -13.82 3.46
CA ARG A 23 -4.37 -15.29 3.51
C ARG A 23 -3.88 -15.86 4.83
N TYR A 24 -2.83 -15.28 5.40
CA TYR A 24 -2.07 -15.87 6.50
C TYR A 24 -2.13 -15.09 7.82
N HIS A 25 -2.77 -13.92 7.86
CA HIS A 25 -2.88 -13.19 9.12
C HIS A 25 -3.72 -13.98 10.13
N PRO A 26 -3.30 -14.08 11.40
CA PRO A 26 -3.97 -14.95 12.39
C PRO A 26 -5.27 -14.35 12.96
N GLY A 27 -5.51 -13.06 12.74
CA GLY A 27 -6.69 -12.33 13.22
C GLY A 27 -7.61 -11.82 12.11
N ALA A 28 -8.68 -11.13 12.49
CA ALA A 28 -9.56 -10.44 11.56
C ALA A 28 -8.84 -9.26 10.88
N LEU A 29 -9.08 -9.07 9.59
CA LEU A 29 -8.52 -7.95 8.84
C LEU A 29 -9.62 -7.15 8.15
N ILE A 30 -9.48 -5.83 8.25
CA ILE A 30 -10.28 -4.86 7.52
C ILE A 30 -9.37 -4.23 6.46
N CYS A 31 -9.74 -4.40 5.19
CA CYS A 31 -9.04 -3.83 4.05
C CYS A 31 -9.85 -2.69 3.45
N VAL A 32 -9.28 -1.51 3.36
CA VAL A 32 -9.93 -0.33 2.75
C VAL A 32 -9.27 -0.02 1.43
N THR A 33 -10.06 0.16 0.37
CA THR A 33 -9.57 0.55 -0.96
C THR A 33 -10.49 1.57 -1.61
N ALA A 34 -9.92 2.45 -2.44
CA ALA A 34 -10.72 3.29 -3.34
C ALA A 34 -11.19 2.47 -4.55
N CYS A 35 -12.40 2.71 -5.04
CA CYS A 35 -12.90 2.08 -6.26
C CYS A 35 -11.97 2.35 -7.45
N MET A 36 -11.76 1.40 -8.34
CA MET A 36 -10.88 1.53 -9.52
C MET A 36 -11.66 2.01 -10.75
N PRO A 37 -11.00 2.77 -11.66
CA PRO A 37 -11.59 3.15 -12.95
C PRO A 37 -12.09 1.92 -13.74
N GLY A 38 -13.29 2.02 -14.30
CA GLY A 38 -13.88 0.97 -15.14
C GLY A 38 -14.25 -0.33 -14.42
N LYS A 39 -14.17 -0.39 -13.08
CA LYS A 39 -14.58 -1.56 -12.29
C LYS A 39 -15.94 -1.36 -11.65
N ASP A 40 -16.78 -2.39 -11.73
CA ASP A 40 -17.98 -2.50 -10.91
C ASP A 40 -17.69 -3.26 -9.62
N TYR A 41 -18.51 -3.00 -8.61
CA TYR A 41 -18.40 -3.57 -7.28
C TYR A 41 -19.75 -4.18 -6.85
N THR A 42 -20.47 -4.76 -7.82
CA THR A 42 -21.82 -5.32 -7.61
C THR A 42 -21.86 -6.45 -6.58
N PHE A 43 -20.71 -7.08 -6.30
CA PHE A 43 -20.54 -8.09 -5.26
C PHE A 43 -20.51 -7.52 -3.83
N ALA A 44 -20.35 -6.20 -3.66
CA ALA A 44 -20.27 -5.53 -2.36
C ALA A 44 -21.60 -4.84 -2.03
N ALA A 45 -22.02 -4.92 -0.76
CA ALA A 45 -23.24 -4.27 -0.29
C ALA A 45 -22.99 -2.78 -0.04
N HIS A 46 -23.89 -1.91 -0.48
CA HIS A 46 -23.88 -0.51 -0.07
C HIS A 46 -24.32 -0.42 1.40
N VAL A 47 -23.43 0.10 2.26
CA VAL A 47 -23.68 0.16 3.71
C VAL A 47 -23.84 1.58 4.24
N GLY A 48 -23.69 2.58 3.38
CA GLY A 48 -23.87 3.98 3.75
C GLY A 48 -22.93 4.92 3.01
N HIS A 49 -22.65 6.05 3.64
CA HIS A 49 -21.76 7.05 3.09
C HIS A 49 -20.98 7.76 4.20
N VAL A 50 -19.80 8.25 3.86
CA VAL A 50 -19.00 9.14 4.70
C VAL A 50 -18.87 10.50 4.03
N ARG A 51 -18.53 11.53 4.82
CA ARG A 51 -18.32 12.89 4.33
C ARG A 51 -16.86 13.29 4.48
N ALA A 52 -16.38 14.07 3.53
CA ALA A 52 -15.07 14.71 3.55
C ALA A 52 -15.21 16.14 3.02
N VAL A 53 -14.31 17.04 3.43
CA VAL A 53 -14.26 18.40 2.88
C VAL A 53 -12.95 18.56 2.14
N VAL A 54 -13.01 18.85 0.84
CA VAL A 54 -11.84 18.98 -0.02
C VAL A 54 -11.96 20.28 -0.79
N SER A 55 -10.94 21.13 -0.73
CA SER A 55 -10.98 22.46 -1.38
C SER A 55 -12.23 23.27 -1.00
N GLY A 56 -12.65 23.17 0.27
CA GLY A 56 -13.86 23.84 0.79
C GLY A 56 -15.20 23.22 0.36
N VAL A 57 -15.20 22.16 -0.44
CA VAL A 57 -16.41 21.47 -0.90
C VAL A 57 -16.67 20.24 -0.03
N THR A 58 -17.88 20.12 0.51
CA THR A 58 -18.30 18.89 1.19
C THR A 58 -18.66 17.82 0.15
N LEU A 59 -17.93 16.72 0.16
CA LEU A 59 -18.09 15.58 -0.71
C LEU A 59 -18.68 14.41 0.05
N ARG A 60 -19.58 13.67 -0.60
CA ARG A 60 -20.17 12.44 -0.09
C ARG A 60 -19.50 11.26 -0.80
N ILE A 61 -18.92 10.34 -0.03
CA ILE A 61 -18.29 9.12 -0.54
C ILE A 61 -19.19 7.96 -0.14
N ASP A 62 -19.64 7.16 -1.11
CA ASP A 62 -20.40 5.96 -0.82
C ASP A 62 -19.47 4.85 -0.31
N VAL A 63 -19.96 4.08 0.66
CA VAL A 63 -19.21 3.01 1.31
C VAL A 63 -19.84 1.69 0.94
N LEU A 64 -19.08 0.86 0.22
CA LEU A 64 -19.45 -0.51 -0.08
C LEU A 64 -18.67 -1.45 0.83
N ARG A 65 -19.34 -2.48 1.33
CA ARG A 65 -18.77 -3.48 2.24
C ARG A 65 -18.93 -4.88 1.65
N TYR A 66 -17.86 -5.64 1.69
CA TYR A 66 -17.84 -7.03 1.27
C TYR A 66 -17.14 -7.87 2.33
N GLU A 67 -17.86 -8.83 2.92
CA GLU A 67 -17.28 -9.85 3.77
C GLU A 67 -16.81 -11.00 2.87
N ALA A 68 -15.50 -11.22 2.79
CA ALA A 68 -15.02 -12.30 1.96
C ALA A 68 -15.30 -13.65 2.64
N PRO A 69 -15.74 -14.67 1.88
CA PRO A 69 -15.84 -16.03 2.38
C PRO A 69 -14.49 -16.44 2.98
N LYS A 70 -14.53 -17.14 4.11
CA LYS A 70 -13.32 -17.73 4.69
C LYS A 70 -12.65 -18.61 3.63
N PRO A 71 -11.34 -18.44 3.37
CA PRO A 71 -10.62 -19.32 2.46
C PRO A 71 -10.86 -20.78 2.83
N ALA A 72 -11.20 -21.62 1.85
CA ALA A 72 -11.56 -23.01 2.10
C ALA A 72 -10.39 -23.88 2.60
N ALA A 73 -9.13 -23.45 2.39
CA ALA A 73 -7.96 -24.25 2.77
C ALA A 73 -6.60 -23.50 2.84
N ASP A 74 -6.54 -22.19 2.63
CA ASP A 74 -5.25 -21.46 2.49
C ASP A 74 -4.66 -20.98 3.83
N GLY A 75 -4.92 -21.73 4.92
CA GLY A 75 -4.21 -21.51 6.17
C GLY A 75 -2.72 -21.86 6.03
N PRO A 76 -1.90 -21.55 7.05
CA PRO A 76 -0.54 -22.06 7.12
C PRO A 76 -0.51 -23.57 6.81
N VAL A 77 0.47 -24.03 6.03
CA VAL A 77 0.60 -25.44 5.61
C VAL A 77 0.65 -26.40 6.82
N ASP A 78 1.07 -25.91 7.97
CA ASP A 78 1.14 -26.64 9.24
C ASP A 78 -0.13 -26.51 10.12
N GLY A 79 -1.15 -25.77 9.67
CA GLY A 79 -2.38 -25.53 10.43
C GLY A 79 -2.20 -24.69 11.69
N SER A 80 -1.06 -23.99 11.84
CA SER A 80 -0.73 -23.24 13.06
C SER A 80 -1.72 -22.13 13.41
N PHE A 81 -2.42 -21.56 12.42
CA PHE A 81 -3.43 -20.53 12.62
C PHE A 81 -4.66 -20.75 11.73
N PRO A 82 -5.88 -20.42 12.22
CA PRO A 82 -7.06 -20.39 11.35
C PRO A 82 -6.93 -19.28 10.30
N PRO A 83 -7.54 -19.43 9.11
CA PRO A 83 -7.52 -18.39 8.09
C PRO A 83 -8.27 -17.13 8.58
N PRO A 84 -7.83 -15.92 8.17
CA PRO A 84 -8.41 -14.67 8.63
C PRO A 84 -9.85 -14.49 8.14
N SER A 85 -10.68 -13.85 8.96
CA SER A 85 -11.92 -13.24 8.49
C SER A 85 -11.61 -11.89 7.85
N MET A 86 -12.02 -11.71 6.60
CA MET A 86 -11.69 -10.52 5.81
C MET A 86 -12.94 -9.67 5.58
N THR A 87 -12.86 -8.38 5.92
CA THR A 87 -13.86 -7.37 5.52
C THR A 87 -13.20 -6.37 4.59
N TYR A 88 -13.78 -6.16 3.42
CA TYR A 88 -13.35 -5.17 2.45
C TYR A 88 -14.30 -3.97 2.47
N TYR A 89 -13.75 -2.78 2.64
CA TYR A 89 -14.43 -1.52 2.39
C TYR A 89 -13.95 -0.95 1.06
N VAL A 90 -14.87 -0.75 0.13
CA VAL A 90 -14.63 -0.04 -1.13
C VAL A 90 -15.25 1.34 -1.03
N LEU A 91 -14.41 2.36 -1.07
CA LEU A 91 -14.82 3.76 -1.03
C LEU A 91 -15.06 4.24 -2.46
N ASP A 92 -16.29 4.66 -2.74
CA ASP A 92 -16.75 5.02 -4.07
C ASP A 92 -17.03 6.53 -4.18
N HIS A 93 -16.36 7.17 -5.14
CA HIS A 93 -16.53 8.58 -5.46
C HIS A 93 -16.04 8.86 -6.89
N PRO A 94 -16.62 9.83 -7.63
CA PRO A 94 -16.13 10.20 -8.96
C PRO A 94 -14.64 10.55 -9.02
N VAL A 95 -14.08 11.19 -7.99
CA VAL A 95 -12.63 11.50 -7.91
C VAL A 95 -11.78 10.24 -7.93
N PHE A 96 -12.23 9.18 -7.27
CA PHE A 96 -11.53 7.89 -7.26
C PHE A 96 -11.63 7.22 -8.63
N ARG A 97 -12.82 7.19 -9.24
CA ARG A 97 -13.05 6.56 -10.55
C ARG A 97 -12.35 7.27 -11.71
N ALA A 98 -12.09 8.56 -11.58
CA ALA A 98 -11.48 9.36 -12.62
C ALA A 98 -9.96 9.20 -12.69
N ARG A 99 -9.30 8.57 -11.70
CA ARG A 99 -7.83 8.47 -11.69
C ARG A 99 -7.28 7.63 -12.84
N ASP A 100 -6.07 7.93 -13.27
CA ASP A 100 -5.43 7.21 -14.39
C ASP A 100 -4.57 6.02 -13.91
N ASP A 101 -4.12 6.06 -12.65
CA ASP A 101 -3.27 5.03 -12.02
C ASP A 101 -3.76 4.74 -10.58
N ILE A 102 -3.38 3.59 -10.01
CA ILE A 102 -3.60 3.22 -8.61
C ILE A 102 -3.06 4.32 -7.67
N TYR A 103 -1.90 4.91 -8.03
CA TYR A 103 -1.25 5.98 -7.27
C TYR A 103 -1.16 7.25 -8.11
N PRO A 104 -2.14 8.18 -8.00
CA PRO A 104 -2.14 9.40 -8.78
C PRO A 104 -0.88 10.23 -8.55
N ALA A 105 -0.34 10.77 -9.65
CA ALA A 105 0.86 11.59 -9.71
C ALA A 105 0.69 12.65 -10.83
N PRO A 106 1.45 13.76 -10.81
CA PRO A 106 2.43 14.17 -9.79
C PRO A 106 1.78 14.81 -8.56
N GLN A 107 2.49 14.83 -7.44
CA GLN A 107 2.05 15.44 -6.17
C GLN A 107 1.98 16.98 -6.23
N THR A 108 2.54 17.59 -7.28
CA THR A 108 2.41 19.03 -7.55
C THR A 108 1.05 19.41 -8.13
N SER A 109 0.26 18.45 -8.61
CA SER A 109 -1.06 18.70 -9.21
C SER A 109 -2.14 18.84 -8.13
N ARG A 110 -2.98 19.87 -8.25
CA ARG A 110 -4.15 20.07 -7.39
C ARG A 110 -5.08 18.85 -7.41
N ARG A 111 -5.33 18.25 -8.58
CA ARG A 111 -6.17 17.05 -8.74
C ARG A 111 -5.65 15.87 -7.92
N THR A 112 -4.32 15.68 -7.91
CA THR A 112 -3.67 14.62 -7.12
C THR A 112 -3.80 14.89 -5.62
N LEU A 113 -3.59 16.14 -5.19
CA LEU A 113 -3.73 16.52 -3.78
C LEU A 113 -5.18 16.41 -3.29
N GLU A 114 -6.16 16.77 -4.13
CA GLU A 114 -7.58 16.59 -3.84
C GLU A 114 -7.96 15.10 -3.72
N PHE A 115 -7.38 14.23 -4.57
CA PHE A 115 -7.53 12.78 -4.43
C PHE A 115 -7.01 12.29 -3.08
N TYR A 116 -5.77 12.64 -2.70
CA TYR A 116 -5.19 12.16 -1.43
C TYR A 116 -5.88 12.79 -0.21
N SER A 117 -6.33 14.04 -0.30
CA SER A 117 -7.17 14.67 0.73
C SER A 117 -8.47 13.89 0.94
N LEU A 118 -9.19 13.60 -0.14
CA LEU A 118 -10.44 12.82 -0.09
C LEU A 118 -10.19 11.42 0.48
N TRP A 119 -9.15 10.75 0.00
CA TRP A 119 -8.78 9.41 0.40
C TRP A 119 -8.45 9.31 1.89
N ASN A 120 -7.60 10.20 2.41
CA ASN A 120 -7.17 10.16 3.81
C ASN A 120 -8.31 10.49 4.77
N GLN A 121 -9.18 11.44 4.42
CA GLN A 121 -10.39 11.71 5.20
C GLN A 121 -11.33 10.50 5.20
N ALA A 122 -11.55 9.88 4.04
CA ALA A 122 -12.42 8.71 3.93
C ALA A 122 -11.90 7.51 4.75
N VAL A 123 -10.59 7.23 4.69
CA VAL A 123 -9.94 6.18 5.50
C VAL A 123 -10.10 6.49 6.99
N ALA A 124 -9.90 7.74 7.42
CA ALA A 124 -10.09 8.12 8.81
C ALA A 124 -11.53 7.87 9.30
N ARG A 125 -12.54 8.16 8.47
CA ARG A 125 -13.95 7.84 8.80
C ARG A 125 -14.20 6.34 8.91
N VAL A 126 -13.53 5.50 8.11
CA VAL A 126 -13.63 4.04 8.25
C VAL A 126 -12.93 3.55 9.51
N ILE A 127 -11.76 4.10 9.86
CA ILE A 127 -11.09 3.83 11.15
C ILE A 127 -12.03 4.19 12.32
N ASP A 128 -12.64 5.37 12.27
CA ASP A 128 -13.60 5.80 13.28
C ASP A 128 -14.90 4.96 13.28
N LEU A 129 -15.31 4.36 12.16
CA LEU A 129 -16.48 3.48 12.12
C LEU A 129 -16.18 2.11 12.75
N GLU A 130 -15.06 1.50 12.34
CA GLU A 130 -14.72 0.13 12.69
C GLU A 130 -14.02 0.01 14.05
N ALA A 131 -13.43 1.10 14.55
CA ALA A 131 -12.66 1.12 15.79
C ALA A 131 -11.61 -0.01 15.88
N PRO A 132 -10.72 -0.17 14.88
CA PRO A 132 -9.78 -1.29 14.87
C PRO A 132 -8.78 -1.18 16.02
N ASP A 133 -8.29 -2.32 16.52
CA ASP A 133 -7.26 -2.36 17.55
C ASP A 133 -5.95 -1.72 17.09
N VAL A 134 -5.64 -1.84 15.79
CA VAL A 134 -4.43 -1.31 15.16
C VAL A 134 -4.75 -0.84 13.74
N TYR A 135 -4.26 0.35 13.40
CA TYR A 135 -4.25 0.87 12.04
C TYR A 135 -2.92 0.53 11.34
N HIS A 136 -2.98 -0.36 10.35
CA HIS A 136 -1.85 -0.70 9.52
C HIS A 136 -1.77 0.26 8.32
N CYS A 137 -0.75 1.12 8.28
CA CYS A 137 -0.53 2.15 7.27
C CYS A 137 0.60 1.74 6.30
N PRO A 138 0.27 1.19 5.12
CA PRO A 138 1.27 0.90 4.09
C PRO A 138 1.71 2.16 3.35
N ASP A 139 2.99 2.52 3.50
CA ASP A 139 3.60 3.72 2.92
C ASP A 139 2.81 5.02 3.21
N PHE A 140 2.91 6.01 2.33
CA PHE A 140 2.40 7.37 2.53
C PHE A 140 0.92 7.55 2.18
N HIS A 141 0.33 6.65 1.39
CA HIS A 141 -0.92 6.92 0.66
C HIS A 141 -2.08 7.31 1.59
N ALA A 142 -2.20 6.61 2.71
CA ALA A 142 -3.19 6.84 3.77
C ALA A 142 -2.55 7.38 5.07
N ALA A 143 -1.32 7.88 5.02
CA ALA A 143 -0.57 8.31 6.20
C ALA A 143 -1.14 9.58 6.84
N MET A 144 -1.84 10.43 6.09
CA MET A 144 -2.49 11.61 6.65
C MET A 144 -3.83 11.30 7.33
N ALA A 145 -4.35 10.07 7.25
CA ALA A 145 -5.61 9.69 7.89
C ALA A 145 -5.61 9.96 9.41
N VAL A 146 -4.46 9.78 10.06
CA VAL A 146 -4.28 10.07 11.50
C VAL A 146 -4.50 11.53 11.88
N MET A 147 -4.48 12.46 10.91
CA MET A 147 -4.79 13.87 11.15
C MET A 147 -6.30 14.14 11.26
N TYR A 148 -7.13 13.17 10.86
CA TYR A 148 -8.58 13.33 10.79
C TYR A 148 -9.32 12.43 11.79
N VAL A 149 -8.74 11.30 12.23
CA VAL A 149 -9.39 10.37 13.16
C VAL A 149 -9.89 11.09 14.42
N GLU A 150 -11.11 10.77 14.84
CA GLU A 150 -11.72 11.33 16.05
C GLU A 150 -11.26 10.58 17.30
N ARG A 151 -10.93 9.29 17.14
CA ARG A 151 -10.44 8.43 18.22
C ARG A 151 -8.98 8.02 17.95
N PRO A 152 -8.06 8.20 18.93
CA PRO A 152 -6.71 7.67 18.80
C PRO A 152 -6.72 6.16 18.55
N VAL A 153 -5.82 5.71 17.67
CA VAL A 153 -5.65 4.31 17.30
C VAL A 153 -4.15 4.00 17.24
N PRO A 154 -3.68 2.88 17.80
CA PRO A 154 -2.31 2.43 17.59
C PRO A 154 -2.02 2.24 16.10
N VAL A 155 -0.87 2.73 15.62
CA VAL A 155 -0.48 2.70 14.21
C VAL A 155 0.77 1.86 13.99
N LEU A 156 0.70 1.01 12.95
CA LEU A 156 1.84 0.30 12.39
C LEU A 156 2.10 0.82 10.97
N VAL A 157 3.24 1.47 10.75
CA VAL A 157 3.66 1.95 9.44
C VAL A 157 4.61 0.93 8.82
N VAL A 158 4.31 0.49 7.60
CA VAL A 158 5.17 -0.42 6.85
C VAL A 158 5.66 0.26 5.58
N LEU A 159 6.97 0.46 5.52
CA LEU A 159 7.68 1.08 4.41
C LEU A 159 8.03 0.00 3.38
N HIS A 160 7.23 -0.11 2.32
CA HIS A 160 7.55 -0.92 1.16
C HIS A 160 8.46 -0.17 0.19
N ASN A 161 8.32 1.15 0.13
CA ASN A 161 9.27 2.02 -0.56
C ASN A 161 9.32 3.43 0.05
N ALA A 162 10.25 3.64 0.98
CA ALA A 162 10.55 4.90 1.66
C ALA A 162 11.07 6.03 0.75
N GLU A 163 11.43 5.75 -0.51
CA GLU A 163 11.72 6.81 -1.49
C GLU A 163 10.45 7.58 -1.85
N TYR A 164 9.29 6.90 -1.84
CA TYR A 164 8.00 7.53 -2.10
C TYR A 164 7.36 7.96 -0.79
N GLN A 165 7.45 9.27 -0.51
CA GLN A 165 6.94 9.86 0.74
C GLN A 165 5.69 10.73 0.51
N GLY A 166 5.15 10.71 -0.71
CA GLY A 166 4.10 11.63 -1.13
C GLY A 166 4.56 13.09 -1.09
N ALA A 167 5.84 13.33 -1.39
CA ALA A 167 6.46 14.63 -1.21
C ALA A 167 6.33 15.54 -2.44
N ILE A 168 6.23 16.85 -2.20
CA ILE A 168 6.47 17.88 -3.23
C ILE A 168 7.90 18.38 -3.02
N SER A 169 8.82 17.87 -3.85
CA SER A 169 10.27 18.10 -3.70
C SER A 169 10.86 19.11 -4.68
N THR A 170 10.05 19.65 -5.60
CA THR A 170 10.50 20.51 -6.71
C THR A 170 10.81 21.95 -6.30
N GLN A 171 10.35 22.39 -5.13
CA GLN A 171 10.57 23.75 -4.63
C GLN A 171 10.53 23.79 -3.10
N HIS A 172 11.20 24.79 -2.52
CA HIS A 172 11.06 25.11 -1.11
C HIS A 172 9.69 25.77 -0.87
N MET A 173 8.95 25.28 0.12
CA MET A 173 7.58 25.65 0.45
C MET A 173 7.54 26.32 1.82
N GLY A 174 6.72 27.37 1.95
CA GLY A 174 6.57 28.13 3.19
C GLY A 174 5.11 28.34 3.58
N ARG A 175 4.86 29.43 4.32
CA ARG A 175 3.53 29.76 4.88
C ARG A 175 2.47 30.00 3.80
N ARG A 176 2.86 30.42 2.60
CA ARG A 176 1.92 30.65 1.49
C ARG A 176 1.40 29.31 0.96
N GLU A 177 2.30 28.39 0.68
CA GLU A 177 1.97 27.07 0.17
C GLU A 177 1.20 26.25 1.21
N ALA A 178 1.57 26.38 2.49
CA ALA A 178 0.84 25.75 3.59
C ALA A 178 -0.63 26.22 3.67
N ARG A 179 -0.93 27.49 3.35
CA ARG A 179 -2.32 28.00 3.27
C ARG A 179 -3.09 27.37 2.11
N HIS A 180 -2.45 27.16 0.97
CA HIS A 180 -3.10 26.49 -0.15
C HIS A 180 -3.37 25.01 0.16
N LEU A 181 -2.39 24.32 0.72
CA LEU A 181 -2.56 22.93 1.15
C LEU A 181 -3.63 22.80 2.26
N ALA A 182 -3.70 23.75 3.19
CA ALA A 182 -4.74 23.80 4.21
C ALA A 182 -6.16 23.84 3.63
N GLU A 183 -6.37 24.58 2.53
CA GLU A 183 -7.65 24.61 1.82
C GLU A 183 -7.98 23.26 1.18
N VAL A 184 -7.01 22.65 0.48
CA VAL A 184 -7.18 21.37 -0.21
C VAL A 184 -7.43 20.23 0.77
N PHE A 185 -6.65 20.17 1.84
CA PHE A 185 -6.71 19.12 2.87
C PHE A 185 -7.74 19.40 3.95
N HIS A 186 -8.36 20.59 3.97
CA HIS A 186 -9.28 21.00 5.04
C HIS A 186 -8.67 20.81 6.44
N LEU A 187 -7.45 21.33 6.61
CA LEU A 187 -6.72 21.30 7.88
C LEU A 187 -6.22 22.70 8.23
N PRO A 188 -6.06 23.05 9.51
CA PRO A 188 -5.46 24.32 9.90
C PRO A 188 -4.06 24.50 9.29
N ALA A 189 -3.79 25.67 8.71
CA ALA A 189 -2.52 25.95 8.04
C ALA A 189 -1.28 25.79 8.93
N HIS A 190 -1.43 26.02 10.25
CA HIS A 190 -0.34 25.80 11.19
C HIS A 190 -0.03 24.30 11.37
N LEU A 191 -1.04 23.42 11.36
CA LEU A 191 -0.85 21.97 11.43
C LEU A 191 -0.28 21.42 10.12
N ILE A 192 -0.73 21.92 8.96
CA ILE A 192 -0.07 21.59 7.69
C ILE A 192 1.41 21.94 7.75
N LEU A 193 1.75 23.17 8.15
CA LEU A 193 3.13 23.62 8.20
C LEU A 193 3.98 22.84 9.21
N SER A 194 3.44 22.53 10.40
CA SER A 194 4.21 21.83 11.44
C SER A 194 4.32 20.33 11.19
N ASP A 195 3.24 19.69 10.72
CA ASP A 195 3.10 18.24 10.77
C ASP A 195 3.32 17.58 9.41
N THR A 196 3.25 18.33 8.31
CA THR A 196 3.46 17.79 6.95
C THR A 196 4.73 18.31 6.26
N PHE A 197 5.36 19.38 6.74
CA PHE A 197 6.56 19.92 6.10
C PHE A 197 7.84 19.42 6.79
N ILE A 198 8.84 19.06 5.98
CA ILE A 198 10.20 18.73 6.42
C ILE A 198 11.20 19.30 5.42
N ASP A 199 12.21 20.03 5.91
CA ASP A 199 13.21 20.73 5.09
C ASP A 199 12.62 21.62 3.98
N GLY A 200 11.49 22.26 4.31
CA GLY A 200 10.74 23.11 3.39
C GLY A 200 10.08 22.35 2.25
N LYS A 201 9.79 21.05 2.40
CA LYS A 201 9.04 20.24 1.43
C LYS A 201 7.82 19.67 2.10
N PHE A 202 6.68 19.67 1.40
CA PHE A 202 5.51 18.92 1.82
C PHE A 202 5.80 17.41 1.74
N CYS A 203 5.38 16.62 2.73
CA CYS A 203 5.59 15.18 2.85
C CYS A 203 4.36 14.53 3.52
N MET A 204 3.61 13.71 2.76
CA MET A 204 2.41 13.04 3.27
C MET A 204 2.70 11.90 4.25
N LEU A 205 3.92 11.34 4.24
CA LEU A 205 4.34 10.33 5.21
C LEU A 205 4.59 10.93 6.60
N LYS A 206 4.97 12.21 6.68
CA LYS A 206 5.40 12.83 7.94
C LYS A 206 4.33 12.79 9.05
N PRO A 207 3.03 13.05 8.81
CA PRO A 207 2.02 13.03 9.86
C PRO A 207 1.92 11.70 10.61
N VAL A 208 2.00 10.55 9.92
CA VAL A 208 1.93 9.25 10.60
C VAL A 208 3.20 8.97 11.41
N VAL A 209 4.36 9.42 10.93
CA VAL A 209 5.61 9.29 11.69
C VAL A 209 5.57 10.16 12.95
N GLU A 210 5.10 11.41 12.83
CA GLU A 210 4.90 12.31 13.98
C GLU A 210 3.87 11.76 14.97
N TYR A 211 2.79 11.14 14.47
CA TYR A 211 1.80 10.48 15.30
C TYR A 211 2.43 9.37 16.14
N VAL A 212 3.19 8.46 15.51
CA VAL A 212 3.91 7.38 16.20
C VAL A 212 4.93 7.94 17.19
N ARG A 213 5.65 9.00 16.85
CA ARG A 213 6.57 9.68 17.78
C ARG A 213 5.88 10.21 19.01
N ARG A 214 4.75 10.92 18.85
CA ARG A 214 4.02 11.58 19.94
C ARG A 214 3.25 10.60 20.83
N TYR A 215 2.61 9.60 20.23
CA TYR A 215 1.64 8.75 20.93
C TYR A 215 2.14 7.33 21.20
N GLN A 216 3.22 6.89 20.56
CA GLN A 216 3.80 5.54 20.71
C GLN A 216 5.30 5.56 21.00
N ALA A 217 5.82 6.69 21.52
CA ALA A 217 7.24 6.89 21.83
C ALA A 217 8.19 6.58 20.63
N GLY A 218 7.68 6.68 19.40
CA GLY A 218 8.42 6.38 18.18
C GLY A 218 8.43 4.91 17.76
N TYR A 219 7.74 4.01 18.46
CA TYR A 219 7.64 2.59 18.09
C TYR A 219 6.42 2.30 17.22
N GLY A 220 6.62 1.54 16.15
CA GLY A 220 5.54 1.15 15.23
C GLY A 220 5.87 1.35 13.76
N ILE A 221 7.14 1.57 13.41
CA ILE A 221 7.57 1.77 12.02
C ILE A 221 8.52 0.63 11.64
N CYS A 222 8.21 -0.05 10.55
CA CYS A 222 9.09 -1.05 9.96
C CYS A 222 9.25 -0.87 8.45
N ALA A 223 10.27 -1.51 7.89
CA ALA A 223 10.50 -1.62 6.47
C ALA A 223 10.63 -3.09 6.07
N VAL A 224 10.53 -3.36 4.78
CA VAL A 224 10.39 -4.73 4.22
C VAL A 224 11.65 -5.59 4.19
N SER A 225 12.75 -5.12 4.78
CA SER A 225 13.93 -5.93 5.10
C SER A 225 14.83 -5.24 6.11
N ARG A 226 15.74 -6.00 6.73
CA ARG A 226 16.71 -5.47 7.70
C ARG A 226 17.62 -4.39 7.12
N ASN A 227 18.27 -4.66 6.00
CA ASN A 227 19.20 -3.70 5.39
C ASN A 227 18.44 -2.47 4.89
N TYR A 228 17.26 -2.67 4.31
CA TYR A 228 16.45 -1.57 3.81
C TYR A 228 15.98 -0.64 4.95
N ALA A 229 15.63 -1.20 6.11
CA ALA A 229 15.27 -0.39 7.28
C ALA A 229 16.43 0.50 7.76
N LEU A 230 17.64 -0.05 7.81
CA LEU A 230 18.84 0.71 8.19
C LEU A 230 19.15 1.84 7.19
N GLU A 231 19.09 1.54 5.89
CA GLU A 231 19.33 2.52 4.82
C GLU A 231 18.26 3.62 4.84
N ALA A 232 16.98 3.25 4.97
CA ALA A 232 15.88 4.18 5.03
C ALA A 232 16.03 5.15 6.22
N ALA A 233 16.37 4.63 7.42
CA ALA A 233 16.57 5.43 8.62
C ALA A 233 17.73 6.42 8.49
N LEU A 234 18.80 6.07 7.76
CA LEU A 234 19.92 6.97 7.49
C LEU A 234 19.59 8.02 6.44
N LYS A 235 18.89 7.62 5.37
CA LYS A 235 18.68 8.45 4.18
C LYS A 235 17.51 9.42 4.29
N HIS A 236 16.44 9.04 4.97
CA HIS A 236 15.18 9.77 4.92
C HIS A 236 14.93 10.57 6.19
N ASN A 237 15.05 11.89 6.08
CA ASN A 237 14.93 12.82 7.21
C ASN A 237 13.60 12.69 7.97
N VAL A 238 12.54 12.25 7.29
CA VAL A 238 11.22 12.01 7.91
C VAL A 238 11.27 10.94 9.00
N LEU A 239 12.25 10.03 8.96
CA LEU A 239 12.44 8.95 9.94
C LEU A 239 13.43 9.33 11.05
N TRP A 240 14.08 10.48 10.97
CA TRP A 240 15.08 10.87 11.96
C TRP A 240 14.45 11.16 13.34
N GLY A 241 15.15 10.75 14.38
CA GLY A 241 14.68 10.89 15.77
C GLY A 241 13.69 9.80 16.21
N LEU A 242 13.44 8.78 15.38
CA LEU A 242 12.83 7.53 15.81
C LEU A 242 13.85 6.70 16.62
N PRO A 243 13.41 5.96 17.65
CA PRO A 243 14.29 5.05 18.39
C PRO A 243 14.77 3.90 17.50
N GLU A 244 13.93 3.43 16.58
CA GLU A 244 14.20 2.31 15.70
C GLU A 244 13.27 2.34 14.47
N VAL A 245 13.79 1.91 13.32
CA VAL A 245 12.99 1.43 12.18
C VAL A 245 13.32 -0.05 12.03
N ARG A 246 12.35 -0.93 12.29
CA ARG A 246 12.59 -2.39 12.23
C ARG A 246 12.59 -2.88 10.80
N GLY A 247 13.42 -3.87 10.49
CA GLY A 247 13.32 -4.59 9.23
C GLY A 247 12.59 -5.92 9.42
N ILE A 248 11.50 -6.12 8.68
CA ILE A 248 10.76 -7.38 8.64
C ILE A 248 10.80 -7.87 7.21
N ASP A 249 11.48 -8.99 6.97
CA ASP A 249 11.65 -9.53 5.63
C ASP A 249 10.31 -9.99 5.06
N ASN A 250 9.98 -9.51 3.87
CA ASN A 250 8.79 -9.96 3.15
C ASN A 250 8.85 -11.48 2.91
N CYS A 251 7.79 -12.18 3.30
CA CYS A 251 7.71 -13.61 3.04
C CYS A 251 7.36 -13.90 1.57
N MET A 252 7.86 -15.03 1.08
CA MET A 252 7.44 -15.65 -0.17
C MET A 252 7.10 -17.11 0.13
N PRO A 253 5.79 -17.48 0.16
CA PRO A 253 5.40 -18.87 0.35
C PRO A 253 6.01 -19.76 -0.72
N GLU A 254 6.40 -20.98 -0.36
CA GLU A 254 6.97 -21.95 -1.31
C GLU A 254 5.98 -22.28 -2.43
N SER A 255 4.67 -22.29 -2.11
CA SER A 255 3.58 -22.48 -3.09
C SER A 255 3.50 -21.39 -4.16
N GLU A 256 4.05 -20.20 -3.90
CA GLU A 256 4.14 -19.11 -4.89
C GLU A 256 5.46 -19.09 -5.65
N ARG A 257 6.45 -19.91 -5.26
CA ARG A 257 7.66 -20.08 -6.07
C ARG A 257 7.28 -20.80 -7.34
N ALA A 258 7.80 -20.33 -8.47
CA ALA A 258 7.64 -21.04 -9.72
C ALA A 258 8.17 -22.47 -9.51
N ALA A 259 7.34 -23.47 -9.79
CA ALA A 259 7.76 -24.85 -9.77
C ALA A 259 8.91 -24.98 -10.78
N ALA A 260 10.12 -25.19 -10.28
CA ALA A 260 11.21 -25.60 -11.13
C ALA A 260 10.83 -26.93 -11.77
N ALA A 261 11.22 -27.16 -13.03
CA ALA A 261 11.12 -28.49 -13.61
C ALA A 261 11.78 -29.47 -12.64
N ASP A 262 11.08 -30.56 -12.30
CA ASP A 262 11.60 -31.57 -11.38
C ASP A 262 12.96 -32.06 -11.93
N PRO A 263 14.07 -31.78 -11.22
CA PRO A 263 15.38 -32.19 -11.67
C PRO A 263 15.46 -33.70 -11.89
N ALA A 264 14.75 -34.52 -11.11
CA ALA A 264 14.75 -35.96 -11.29
C ALA A 264 14.06 -36.37 -12.59
N ALA A 265 12.90 -35.79 -12.89
CA ALA A 265 12.16 -36.04 -14.14
C ALA A 265 12.92 -35.55 -15.39
N ALA A 266 13.72 -34.48 -15.25
CA ALA A 266 14.54 -33.94 -16.34
C ALA A 266 15.87 -34.66 -16.56
N GLY A 267 16.25 -35.63 -15.70
CA GLY A 267 17.55 -36.31 -15.76
C GLY A 267 18.70 -35.56 -15.08
N GLY A 268 18.37 -34.62 -14.18
CA GLY A 268 19.29 -33.87 -13.32
C GLY A 268 19.08 -32.35 -13.42
N HIS A 269 19.70 -31.61 -12.49
CA HIS A 269 19.63 -30.14 -12.47
C HIS A 269 20.17 -29.48 -13.74
N GLU A 270 21.26 -30.00 -14.32
CA GLU A 270 21.84 -29.47 -15.54
C GLU A 270 20.92 -29.65 -16.76
N ALA A 271 20.23 -30.79 -16.85
CA ALA A 271 19.28 -31.05 -17.93
C ALA A 271 18.02 -30.18 -17.81
N ALA A 272 17.46 -30.04 -16.60
CA ALA A 272 16.37 -29.10 -16.33
C ALA A 272 16.74 -27.66 -16.70
N ARG A 273 17.96 -27.23 -16.35
CA ARG A 273 18.49 -25.91 -16.69
C ARG A 273 18.67 -25.72 -18.20
N ALA A 274 19.18 -26.73 -18.92
CA ALA A 274 19.35 -26.69 -20.36
C ALA A 274 17.99 -26.60 -21.09
N GLU A 275 16.99 -27.34 -20.63
CA GLU A 275 15.62 -27.27 -21.13
C GLU A 275 14.98 -25.90 -20.89
N ALA A 276 15.10 -25.35 -19.67
CA ALA A 276 14.60 -24.01 -19.37
C ALA A 276 15.28 -22.94 -20.25
N LYS A 277 16.60 -23.06 -20.50
CA LYS A 277 17.34 -22.19 -21.42
C LYS A 277 16.77 -22.27 -22.84
N ARG A 278 16.58 -23.49 -23.36
CA ARG A 278 16.00 -23.73 -24.68
C ARG A 278 14.61 -23.09 -24.79
N PHE A 279 13.76 -23.31 -23.79
CA PHE A 279 12.41 -22.76 -23.74
C PHE A 279 12.43 -21.22 -23.78
N VAL A 280 13.29 -20.57 -22.99
CA VAL A 280 13.44 -19.10 -23.03
C VAL A 280 13.92 -18.64 -24.40
N GLN A 281 14.93 -19.30 -24.99
CA GLN A 281 15.43 -18.95 -26.32
C GLN A 281 14.32 -19.05 -27.38
N GLU A 282 13.57 -20.15 -27.40
CA GLU A 282 12.46 -20.36 -28.35
C GLU A 282 11.32 -19.36 -28.13
N ARG A 283 10.88 -19.18 -26.87
CA ARG A 283 9.76 -18.30 -26.52
C ARG A 283 9.99 -16.85 -26.95
N TYR A 284 11.24 -16.39 -26.88
CA TYR A 284 11.60 -15.02 -27.22
C TYR A 284 12.31 -14.90 -28.57
N GLY A 285 12.30 -15.95 -29.40
CA GLY A 285 12.89 -15.93 -30.75
C GLY A 285 14.41 -15.72 -30.77
N LEU A 286 15.11 -16.04 -29.69
CA LEU A 286 16.57 -15.99 -29.61
C LEU A 286 17.18 -17.18 -30.37
N ARG A 287 18.45 -17.02 -30.79
CA ARG A 287 19.22 -18.14 -31.35
C ARG A 287 19.29 -19.28 -30.34
N ARG A 288 18.86 -20.48 -30.76
CA ARG A 288 19.02 -21.72 -29.99
C ARG A 288 20.50 -22.08 -29.94
N ASP A 289 21.07 -21.93 -28.76
CA ASP A 289 22.49 -22.13 -28.52
C ASP A 289 22.64 -22.69 -27.10
N PRO A 290 22.95 -23.99 -26.95
CA PRO A 290 23.04 -24.64 -25.65
C PRO A 290 24.19 -24.07 -24.81
N ASP A 291 25.23 -23.53 -25.45
CA ASP A 291 26.43 -22.99 -24.81
C ASP A 291 26.30 -21.51 -24.48
N ALA A 292 25.27 -20.83 -24.99
CA ALA A 292 25.02 -19.43 -24.71
C ALA A 292 24.82 -19.18 -23.20
N ARG A 293 25.42 -18.09 -22.72
CA ARG A 293 25.19 -17.54 -21.39
C ARG A 293 24.00 -16.59 -21.46
N LEU A 294 22.85 -17.00 -20.91
CA LEU A 294 21.72 -16.11 -20.75
C LEU A 294 21.99 -15.16 -19.58
N PHE A 295 22.21 -13.88 -19.90
CA PHE A 295 22.23 -12.81 -18.91
C PHE A 295 20.83 -12.22 -18.82
N VAL A 296 20.24 -12.26 -17.63
CA VAL A 296 18.88 -11.81 -17.38
C VAL A 296 18.92 -10.64 -16.41
N PHE A 297 18.36 -9.50 -16.82
CA PHE A 297 18.05 -8.37 -15.95
C PHE A 297 16.53 -8.25 -15.85
N LEU A 298 16.02 -8.28 -14.62
CA LEU A 298 14.61 -8.04 -14.30
C LEU A 298 14.59 -6.94 -13.23
N GLY A 299 13.95 -5.83 -13.52
CA GLY A 299 13.85 -4.65 -12.66
C GLY A 299 12.46 -4.06 -12.67
#